data_AF-A0AAN7ZSF5-F1
#
_entry.id   AF-A0AAN7ZSF5-F1
#
_cell.length_a   1.000
_cell.length_b   1.000
_cell.length_c   1.000
_cell.angle_alpha   90.00
_cell.angle_beta   90.00
_cell.angle_gamma   90.00
#
_symmetry.space_group_name_H-M   'P 1'
#
loop_
_entity.id
_entity.type
_entity.pdbx_description
1 polymer ?
#
loop_
_entity_poly.entity_id
_entity_poly.type
_entity_poly.pdbx_seq_one_letter_code
_entity_poly.pdbx_strand_id
1 'polypeptide(L)'
;MDPLVIKSFIDNPQRWDATNESILKKPFLHISQQRGKKFRTRLIDIFNQIYQLPDQVLTTLSQIIEILHNASLMIDDIEDNSLLRRGVKTSHLVYGIPMTINSANYMYFVAMNLIPKLIIQNNKNVNTNVNMNINGKSLSTNHIQIQLYRIFNEEICNLHRGQGMDIYWRDANVIPTEEMYMNMVINKTGGLFRLTIRLMETLFTFYTGHNIENSMIPICELLGIIYQIRDDCLNLSDETMTMNKGFAEDITEGKLSFPIIHGLNYEKMNISEKNRFLHNTIISKTSNIDVKLKVVKFLKDESESLDYSKDTIKNLTIILKKQLQTFSTKYYESNISNDQDFLSPLYSIIDYLSSF
;
A
#
# COMPACT_ATOMS: atom_id res chain seq x y z
N MET A 1 24.77 38.90 13.99
CA MET A 1 23.64 39.63 13.38
C MET A 1 23.25 40.77 14.29
N ASP A 2 22.85 41.90 13.72
CA ASP A 2 22.33 43.06 14.46
C ASP A 2 21.08 42.65 15.29
N PRO A 3 20.99 42.99 16.59
CA PRO A 3 19.82 42.74 17.43
C PRO A 3 18.49 43.25 16.84
N LEU A 4 18.49 44.37 16.09
CA LEU A 4 17.30 44.88 15.41
C LEU A 4 16.87 44.00 14.25
N VAL A 5 17.85 43.44 13.52
CA VAL A 5 17.60 42.46 12.46
C VAL A 5 17.02 41.17 13.07
N ILE A 6 17.58 40.67 14.17
CA ILE A 6 17.06 39.50 14.88
C ILE A 6 15.62 39.74 15.36
N LYS A 7 15.34 40.91 15.95
CA LYS A 7 13.98 41.27 16.38
C LYS A 7 12.99 41.27 15.21
N SER A 8 13.38 41.86 14.08
CA SER A 8 12.56 41.83 12.86
C SER A 8 12.33 40.42 12.31
N PHE A 9 13.31 39.51 12.43
CA PHE A 9 13.16 38.09 12.06
C PHE A 9 12.24 37.33 13.02
N ILE A 10 12.31 37.62 14.32
CA ILE A 10 11.45 37.00 15.34
C ILE A 10 9.99 37.43 15.12
N ASP A 11 9.78 38.72 14.87
CA ASP A 11 8.46 39.34 14.73
C ASP A 11 7.80 39.04 13.37
N ASN A 12 8.53 38.49 12.39
CA ASN A 12 7.99 38.11 11.09
C ASN A 12 7.32 36.71 11.14
N PRO A 13 6.00 36.60 10.84
CA PRO A 13 5.29 35.32 10.84
C PRO A 13 5.60 34.45 9.60
N GLN A 14 6.04 35.03 8.48
CA GLN A 14 6.23 34.30 7.23
C GLN A 14 7.67 33.81 7.10
N ARG A 15 7.98 32.74 7.84
CA ARG A 15 9.32 32.10 7.89
C ARG A 15 9.52 31.03 6.81
N TRP A 16 8.46 30.68 6.10
CA TRP A 16 8.45 29.61 5.10
C TRP A 16 7.86 30.12 3.79
N ASP A 17 8.54 29.84 2.67
CA ASP A 17 8.15 30.30 1.34
C ASP A 17 8.04 29.13 0.34
N ALA A 18 7.57 29.44 -0.87
CA ALA A 18 7.40 28.44 -1.93
C ALA A 18 8.73 27.82 -2.40
N THR A 19 9.85 28.54 -2.25
CA THR A 19 11.17 28.05 -2.63
C THR A 19 11.62 26.95 -1.67
N ASN A 20 11.51 27.19 -0.37
CA ASN A 20 11.80 26.21 0.68
C ASN A 20 10.88 24.99 0.56
N GLU A 21 9.59 25.22 0.31
CA GLU A 21 8.61 24.16 0.07
C GLU A 21 9.00 23.27 -1.12
N SER A 22 9.42 23.89 -2.23
CA SER A 22 9.87 23.18 -3.43
C SER A 22 11.12 22.34 -3.15
N ILE A 23 12.11 22.91 -2.45
CA ILE A 23 13.36 22.21 -2.11
C ILE A 23 13.09 20.94 -1.31
N LEU A 24 12.25 21.00 -0.27
CA LEU A 24 11.92 19.83 0.54
C LEU A 24 11.16 18.75 -0.24
N LYS A 25 10.37 19.14 -1.25
CA LYS A 25 9.58 18.21 -2.06
C LYS A 25 10.34 17.60 -3.23
N LYS A 26 11.57 18.05 -3.56
CA LYS A 26 12.33 17.52 -4.71
C LYS A 26 12.45 15.99 -4.73
N PRO A 27 12.82 15.29 -3.63
CA PRO A 27 12.88 13.82 -3.64
C PRO A 27 11.52 13.15 -3.89
N PHE A 28 10.43 13.73 -3.39
CA PHE A 28 9.08 13.24 -3.61
C PHE A 28 8.60 13.48 -5.06
N LEU A 29 8.87 14.67 -5.62
CA LEU A 29 8.51 15.01 -6.99
C LEU A 29 9.23 14.10 -8.01
N HIS A 30 10.48 13.73 -7.71
CA HIS A 30 11.26 12.79 -8.52
C HIS A 30 10.58 11.43 -8.70
N ILE A 31 10.01 10.87 -7.63
CA ILE A 31 9.28 9.59 -7.71
C ILE A 31 7.86 9.76 -8.25
N SER A 32 7.18 10.87 -7.91
CA SER A 32 5.78 11.08 -8.30
C SER A 32 5.60 11.34 -9.81
N GLN A 33 6.63 11.88 -10.47
CA GLN A 33 6.61 12.13 -11.92
C GLN A 33 6.71 10.85 -12.76
N GLN A 34 7.15 9.74 -12.15
CA GLN A 34 7.32 8.47 -12.85
C GLN A 34 5.97 7.78 -13.01
N ARG A 35 5.62 7.36 -14.23
CA ARG A 35 4.34 6.68 -14.50
C ARG A 35 4.26 5.35 -13.74
N GLY A 36 3.46 5.30 -12.68
CA GLY A 36 3.04 4.05 -12.05
C GLY A 36 1.89 3.38 -12.81
N LYS A 37 1.53 2.15 -12.42
CA LYS A 37 0.42 1.39 -13.04
C LYS A 37 -0.99 1.99 -12.80
N LYS A 38 -1.10 3.15 -12.14
CA LYS A 38 -2.35 3.81 -11.69
C LYS A 38 -3.37 2.88 -11.00
N PHE A 39 -2.89 1.75 -10.47
CA PHE A 39 -3.71 0.68 -9.94
C PHE A 39 -4.59 1.15 -8.77
N ARG A 40 -4.02 1.93 -7.84
CA ARG A 40 -4.72 2.46 -6.67
C ARG A 40 -5.82 3.45 -7.03
N THR A 41 -5.53 4.39 -7.92
CA THR A 41 -6.54 5.35 -8.43
C THR A 41 -7.69 4.62 -9.10
N ARG A 42 -7.37 3.64 -9.97
CA ARG A 42 -8.40 2.81 -10.61
C ARG A 42 -9.26 2.06 -9.59
N LEU A 43 -8.66 1.56 -8.51
CA LEU A 43 -9.43 0.91 -7.43
C LEU A 43 -10.34 1.89 -6.68
N ILE A 44 -9.89 3.11 -6.39
CA ILE A 44 -10.73 4.16 -5.80
C ILE A 44 -11.95 4.42 -6.69
N ASP A 45 -11.75 4.57 -8.00
CA ASP A 45 -12.83 4.81 -8.96
C ASP A 45 -13.84 3.64 -8.98
N ILE A 46 -13.35 2.40 -8.94
CA ILE A 46 -14.18 1.19 -8.89
C ILE A 46 -15.00 1.14 -7.59
N PHE A 47 -14.37 1.34 -6.44
CA PHE A 47 -15.08 1.37 -5.17
C PHE A 47 -16.07 2.53 -5.08
N ASN A 48 -15.80 3.63 -5.78
CA ASN A 48 -16.73 4.75 -5.80
C ASN A 48 -18.03 4.47 -6.58
N GLN A 49 -18.07 3.43 -7.41
CA GLN A 49 -19.36 2.96 -7.96
C GLN A 49 -20.33 2.51 -6.84
N ILE A 50 -19.79 2.11 -5.70
CA ILE A 50 -20.53 1.68 -4.50
C ILE A 50 -20.83 2.86 -3.58
N TYR A 51 -19.80 3.66 -3.29
CA TYR A 51 -19.88 4.72 -2.27
C TYR A 51 -20.36 6.08 -2.81
N GLN A 52 -20.32 6.31 -4.13
CA GLN A 52 -20.85 7.50 -4.80
C GLN A 52 -20.49 8.83 -4.11
N LEU A 53 -19.24 8.97 -3.69
CA LEU A 53 -18.74 10.15 -3.01
C LEU A 53 -18.59 11.33 -3.99
N PRO A 54 -18.66 12.59 -3.51
CA PRO A 54 -18.46 13.75 -4.38
C PRO A 54 -17.07 13.80 -5.02
N ASP A 55 -16.97 14.25 -6.27
CA ASP A 55 -15.71 14.29 -7.04
C ASP A 55 -14.57 15.03 -6.34
N GLN A 56 -14.88 16.13 -5.64
CA GLN A 56 -13.88 16.89 -4.88
C GLN A 56 -13.33 16.09 -3.69
N VAL A 57 -14.16 15.25 -3.06
CA VAL A 57 -13.74 14.33 -1.99
C VAL A 57 -12.84 13.25 -2.58
N LEU A 58 -13.22 12.67 -3.71
CA LEU A 58 -12.41 11.64 -4.40
C LEU A 58 -11.06 12.15 -4.86
N THR A 59 -11.01 13.38 -5.37
CA THR A 59 -9.76 14.04 -5.76
C THR A 59 -8.84 14.17 -4.56
N THR A 60 -9.37 14.64 -3.43
CA THR A 60 -8.61 14.80 -2.17
C THR A 60 -8.16 13.44 -1.62
N LEU A 61 -9.04 12.43 -1.62
CA LEU A 61 -8.73 11.08 -1.17
C LEU A 61 -7.63 10.45 -2.03
N SER A 62 -7.75 10.55 -3.35
CA SER A 62 -6.75 10.05 -4.29
C SER A 62 -5.39 10.71 -4.06
N GLN A 63 -5.38 12.03 -3.81
CA GLN A 63 -4.17 12.77 -3.48
C GLN A 63 -3.53 12.25 -2.18
N ILE A 64 -4.32 12.02 -1.13
CA ILE A 64 -3.83 11.45 0.14
C ILE A 64 -3.17 10.10 -0.11
N ILE A 65 -3.87 9.17 -0.77
CA ILE A 65 -3.38 7.80 -1.00
C ILE A 65 -2.13 7.80 -1.88
N GLU A 66 -2.06 8.66 -2.90
CA GLU A 66 -0.88 8.77 -3.77
C GLU A 66 0.33 9.34 -3.04
N ILE A 67 0.13 10.36 -2.18
CA ILE A 67 1.20 10.91 -1.35
C ILE A 67 1.75 9.84 -0.42
N LEU A 68 0.88 9.14 0.30
CA LEU A 68 1.28 8.09 1.23
C LEU A 68 2.03 6.96 0.53
N HIS A 69 1.53 6.53 -0.64
CA HIS A 69 2.15 5.47 -1.42
C HIS A 69 3.55 5.85 -1.92
N ASN A 70 3.72 7.06 -2.48
CA ASN A 70 5.02 7.49 -2.97
C ASN A 70 6.00 7.76 -1.81
N ALA A 71 5.53 8.32 -0.69
CA ALA A 71 6.35 8.52 0.50
C ALA A 71 6.83 7.18 1.09
N SER A 72 5.96 6.17 1.16
CA SER A 72 6.35 4.84 1.65
C SER A 72 7.36 4.17 0.71
N LEU A 73 7.20 4.30 -0.61
CA LEU A 73 8.17 3.78 -1.58
C LEU A 73 9.56 4.41 -1.46
N MET A 74 9.64 5.71 -1.15
CA MET A 74 10.93 6.39 -0.95
C MET A 74 11.70 5.85 0.26
N ILE A 75 10.98 5.50 1.33
CA ILE A 75 11.56 4.90 2.53
C ILE A 75 11.91 3.43 2.27
N ASP A 76 11.01 2.67 1.65
CA ASP A 76 11.21 1.27 1.22
C ASP A 76 12.46 1.14 0.33
N ASP A 77 12.64 2.02 -0.67
CA ASP A 77 13.85 2.07 -1.52
C ASP A 77 15.14 2.22 -0.70
N ILE A 78 15.12 2.96 0.42
CA ILE A 78 16.27 3.11 1.31
C ILE A 78 16.47 1.86 2.17
N GLU A 79 15.37 1.35 2.74
CA GLU A 79 15.37 0.17 3.61
C GLU A 79 15.84 -1.09 2.88
N ASP A 80 15.57 -1.18 1.58
CA ASP A 80 15.96 -2.27 0.68
C ASP A 80 17.26 -1.98 -0.10
N ASN A 81 17.82 -0.77 0.04
CA ASN A 81 19.00 -0.32 -0.74
C ASN A 81 18.79 -0.46 -2.26
N SER A 82 17.57 -0.21 -2.73
CA SER A 82 17.19 -0.37 -4.14
C SER A 82 17.89 0.65 -5.04
N LEU A 83 18.44 0.18 -6.16
CA LEU A 83 19.13 1.05 -7.12
C LEU A 83 18.16 1.75 -8.07
N LEU A 84 17.09 1.04 -8.47
CA LEU A 84 16.14 1.49 -9.47
C LEU A 84 14.70 1.37 -8.96
N ARG A 85 13.88 2.34 -9.34
CA ARG A 85 12.43 2.32 -9.18
C ARG A 85 11.82 2.77 -10.51
N ARG A 86 10.98 1.92 -11.11
CA ARG A 86 10.32 2.20 -12.41
C ARG A 86 11.34 2.56 -13.52
N GLY A 87 12.50 1.87 -13.51
CA GLY A 87 13.54 2.02 -14.53
C GLY A 87 14.43 3.26 -14.37
N VAL A 88 14.28 4.04 -13.29
CA VAL A 88 15.12 5.20 -13.01
C VAL A 88 15.74 5.12 -11.62
N LYS A 89 16.82 5.87 -11.38
CA LYS A 89 17.50 5.91 -10.09
C LYS A 89 16.53 6.31 -8.96
N THR A 90 16.62 5.61 -7.84
CA THR A 90 15.84 5.89 -6.63
C THR A 90 16.16 7.28 -6.06
N SER A 91 15.19 7.89 -5.36
CA SER A 91 15.33 9.26 -4.85
C SER A 91 16.56 9.44 -3.94
N HIS A 92 16.90 8.43 -3.15
CA HIS A 92 18.05 8.50 -2.24
C HIS A 92 19.41 8.46 -2.97
N LEU A 93 19.48 7.87 -4.17
CA LEU A 93 20.69 7.93 -5.01
C LEU A 93 20.84 9.27 -5.73
N VAL A 94 19.75 10.03 -5.91
CA VAL A 94 19.76 11.34 -6.57
C VAL A 94 19.96 12.48 -5.58
N TYR A 95 19.26 12.44 -4.44
CA TYR A 95 19.22 13.53 -3.45
C TYR A 95 19.89 13.19 -2.12
N GLY A 96 20.37 11.97 -1.95
CA GLY A 96 20.94 11.47 -0.70
C GLY A 96 19.88 10.92 0.27
N ILE A 97 20.33 10.01 1.13
CA ILE A 97 19.51 9.37 2.17
C ILE A 97 18.88 10.41 3.11
N PRO A 98 19.61 11.40 3.69
CA PRO A 98 19.03 12.31 4.68
C PRO A 98 17.87 13.15 4.13
N MET A 99 18.03 13.69 2.91
CA MET A 99 16.97 14.47 2.28
C MET A 99 15.77 13.62 1.90
N THR A 100 16.00 12.39 1.47
CA THR A 100 14.91 11.49 1.04
C THR A 100 14.08 11.04 2.24
N ILE A 101 14.70 10.67 3.35
CA ILE A 101 14.00 10.35 4.61
C ILE A 101 13.17 11.55 5.09
N ASN A 102 13.79 12.73 5.18
CA ASN A 102 13.10 13.93 5.64
C ASN A 102 11.91 14.29 4.73
N SER A 103 12.10 14.20 3.41
CA SER A 103 11.05 14.48 2.42
C SER A 103 9.89 13.50 2.54
N ALA A 104 10.14 12.20 2.61
CA ALA A 104 9.10 11.19 2.78
C ALA A 104 8.32 11.37 4.10
N ASN A 105 9.03 11.58 5.21
CA ASN A 105 8.42 11.84 6.52
C ASN A 105 7.54 13.09 6.49
N TYR A 106 8.04 14.18 5.90
CA TYR A 106 7.27 15.40 5.71
C TYR A 106 5.99 15.15 4.90
N MET A 107 6.07 14.35 3.84
CA MET A 107 4.93 14.05 2.98
C MET A 107 3.85 13.22 3.68
N TYR A 108 4.18 12.37 4.67
CA TYR A 108 3.16 11.74 5.53
C TYR A 108 2.31 12.79 6.27
N PHE A 109 2.93 13.85 6.80
CA PHE A 109 2.21 14.94 7.46
C PHE A 109 1.46 15.84 6.47
N VAL A 110 1.97 16.02 5.26
CA VAL A 110 1.23 16.71 4.19
C VAL A 110 -0.05 15.94 3.85
N ALA A 111 0.00 14.61 3.73
CA ALA A 111 -1.19 13.78 3.53
C ALA A 111 -2.17 13.91 4.70
N MET A 112 -1.68 13.87 5.95
CA MET A 112 -2.49 14.08 7.15
C MET A 112 -3.20 15.45 7.14
N ASN A 113 -2.54 16.51 6.70
CA ASN A 113 -3.10 17.86 6.58
C ASN A 113 -4.23 17.98 5.54
N LEU A 114 -4.39 16.99 4.65
CA LEU A 114 -5.49 16.95 3.68
C LEU A 114 -6.75 16.29 4.25
N ILE A 115 -6.67 15.54 5.34
CA ILE A 115 -7.82 14.83 5.95
C ILE A 115 -9.02 15.75 6.22
N PRO A 116 -8.87 16.97 6.79
CA PRO A 116 -10.00 17.88 6.99
C PRO A 116 -10.73 18.27 5.71
N LYS A 117 -10.04 18.28 4.57
CA LYS A 117 -10.62 18.67 3.27
C LYS A 117 -11.56 17.61 2.68
N LEU A 118 -11.58 16.39 3.26
CA LEU A 118 -12.54 15.34 2.88
C LEU A 118 -13.97 15.68 3.33
N ILE A 119 -14.12 16.59 4.30
CA ILE A 119 -15.41 17.10 4.77
C ILE A 119 -15.66 18.47 4.11
N ILE A 120 -16.50 18.50 3.09
CA ILE A 120 -16.85 19.73 2.39
C ILE A 120 -18.06 20.35 3.09
N GLN A 121 -17.84 21.45 3.81
CA GLN A 121 -18.94 22.27 4.33
C GLN A 121 -19.46 23.16 3.21
N ASN A 122 -20.56 22.76 2.56
CA ASN A 122 -21.26 23.66 1.65
C ASN A 122 -21.84 24.84 2.45
N ASN A 123 -21.16 25.98 2.37
CA ASN A 123 -21.62 27.27 2.88
C ASN A 123 -22.98 27.63 2.27
N LYS A 124 -24.06 27.51 3.07
CA LYS A 124 -25.14 28.50 3.31
C LYS A 124 -26.53 27.92 3.63
N ASN A 125 -26.79 26.63 3.46
CA ASN A 125 -28.10 26.03 3.81
C ASN A 125 -28.02 24.77 4.67
N VAL A 126 -26.83 24.37 5.11
CA VAL A 126 -26.68 23.31 6.09
C VAL A 126 -26.65 23.98 7.46
N ASN A 127 -27.80 24.00 8.14
CA ASN A 127 -27.84 24.27 9.57
C ASN A 127 -26.68 23.51 10.22
N THR A 128 -25.84 24.19 10.99
CA THR A 128 -24.78 23.63 11.83
C THR A 128 -25.29 22.64 12.90
N ASN A 129 -26.57 22.28 12.80
CA ASN A 129 -27.30 21.23 13.51
C ASN A 129 -27.82 20.19 12.50
N VAL A 130 -26.98 19.62 11.64
CA VAL A 130 -27.35 18.32 11.02
C VAL A 130 -27.27 17.30 12.12
N ASN A 131 -28.39 17.14 12.83
CA ASN A 131 -28.60 16.07 13.79
C ASN A 131 -28.73 14.75 13.02
N MET A 132 -27.59 14.13 12.72
CA MET A 132 -27.50 12.78 12.18
C MET A 132 -28.01 11.79 13.21
N ASN A 133 -29.26 11.36 13.11
CA ASN A 133 -29.87 10.46 14.08
C ASN A 133 -29.49 9.00 13.77
N ILE A 134 -28.27 8.59 14.14
CA ILE A 134 -27.87 7.18 14.13
C ILE A 134 -28.04 6.67 15.57
N ASN A 135 -28.98 5.76 15.80
CA ASN A 135 -29.30 5.20 17.13
C ASN A 135 -29.65 6.24 18.21
N GLY A 136 -30.24 7.38 17.83
CA GLY A 136 -30.58 8.46 18.77
C GLY A 136 -29.42 9.38 19.16
N LYS A 137 -28.25 9.31 18.48
CA LYS A 137 -27.11 10.20 18.72
C LYS A 137 -26.69 10.95 17.45
N SER A 138 -26.88 12.27 17.47
CA SER A 138 -26.32 13.24 16.52
C SER A 138 -24.79 13.16 16.49
N LEU A 139 -24.19 12.66 15.39
CA LEU A 139 -22.74 12.75 15.18
C LEU A 139 -22.40 14.13 14.61
N SER A 140 -21.73 14.95 15.42
CA SER A 140 -21.23 16.25 14.96
C SER A 140 -20.12 16.08 13.93
N THR A 141 -19.90 17.10 13.08
CA THR A 141 -18.79 17.16 12.12
C THR A 141 -17.42 16.89 12.78
N ASN A 142 -17.25 17.35 14.02
CA ASN A 142 -16.03 17.11 14.80
C ASN A 142 -15.83 15.61 15.09
N HIS A 143 -16.91 14.86 15.33
CA HIS A 143 -16.81 13.42 15.55
C HIS A 143 -16.30 12.71 14.30
N ILE A 144 -16.86 13.00 13.12
CA ILE A 144 -16.40 12.39 11.86
C ILE A 144 -14.95 12.76 11.57
N GLN A 145 -14.56 14.02 11.80
CA GLN A 145 -13.17 14.43 11.62
C GLN A 145 -12.19 13.63 12.51
N ILE A 146 -12.54 13.42 13.79
CA ILE A 146 -11.76 12.57 14.70
C ILE A 146 -11.69 11.13 14.17
N GLN A 147 -12.79 10.60 13.63
CA GLN A 147 -12.83 9.26 13.05
C GLN A 147 -11.86 9.13 11.87
N LEU A 148 -11.86 10.09 10.94
CA LEU A 148 -10.96 10.07 9.78
C LEU A 148 -9.49 10.10 10.20
N TYR A 149 -9.13 10.93 11.19
CA TYR A 149 -7.76 10.96 11.74
C TYR A 149 -7.38 9.67 12.45
N ARG A 150 -8.31 9.05 13.19
CA ARG A 150 -8.08 7.77 13.84
C ARG A 150 -7.81 6.67 12.82
N ILE A 151 -8.63 6.58 11.77
CA ILE A 151 -8.45 5.63 10.67
C ILE A 151 -7.08 5.84 10.01
N PHE A 152 -6.74 7.09 9.69
CA PHE A 152 -5.42 7.44 9.13
C PHE A 152 -4.28 6.94 10.02
N ASN A 153 -4.31 7.26 11.32
CA ASN A 153 -3.25 6.90 12.24
C ASN A 153 -3.12 5.38 12.43
N GLU A 154 -4.25 4.67 12.55
CA GLU A 154 -4.26 3.22 12.71
C GLU A 154 -3.66 2.51 11.50
N GLU A 155 -4.05 2.89 10.28
CA GLU A 155 -3.55 2.21 9.08
C GLU A 155 -2.11 2.57 8.73
N ILE A 156 -1.67 3.80 9.02
CA ILE A 156 -0.24 4.14 8.92
C ILE A 156 0.59 3.35 9.95
N CYS A 157 0.09 3.17 11.18
CA CYS A 157 0.73 2.28 12.15
C CYS A 157 0.81 0.84 11.64
N ASN A 158 -0.26 0.31 11.04
CA ASN A 158 -0.30 -1.04 10.49
C ASN A 158 0.71 -1.20 9.34
N LEU A 159 0.78 -0.24 8.41
CA LEU A 159 1.80 -0.22 7.36
C LEU A 159 3.21 -0.37 7.94
N HIS A 160 3.56 0.42 8.95
CA HIS A 160 4.88 0.37 9.58
C HIS A 160 5.11 -0.91 10.40
N ARG A 161 4.08 -1.49 11.03
CA ARG A 161 4.17 -2.80 11.70
C ARG A 161 4.51 -3.90 10.69
N GLY A 162 3.81 -3.92 9.55
CA GLY A 162 4.07 -4.87 8.47
C GLY A 162 5.48 -4.71 7.92
N GLN A 163 5.87 -3.49 7.55
CA GLN A 163 7.21 -3.18 7.05
C GLN A 163 8.30 -3.56 8.07
N GLY A 164 8.11 -3.22 9.34
CA GLY A 164 9.08 -3.53 10.40
C GLY A 164 9.28 -5.03 10.62
N MET A 165 8.21 -5.84 10.52
CA MET A 165 8.34 -7.29 10.60
C MET A 165 9.06 -7.89 9.39
N ASP A 166 8.79 -7.38 8.18
CA ASP A 166 9.47 -7.81 6.94
C ASP A 166 10.99 -7.55 7.04
N ILE A 167 11.36 -6.35 7.46
CA ILE A 167 12.77 -5.97 7.71
C ILE A 167 13.38 -6.82 8.82
N TYR A 168 12.67 -7.02 9.93
CA TYR A 168 13.16 -7.82 11.05
C TYR A 168 13.49 -9.25 10.61
N TRP A 169 12.61 -9.89 9.85
CA TRP A 169 12.85 -11.25 9.37
C TRP A 169 14.07 -11.34 8.44
N ARG A 170 14.19 -10.37 7.52
CA ARG A 170 15.32 -10.24 6.59
C ARG A 170 16.65 -10.06 7.34
N ASP A 171 16.72 -9.16 8.30
CA ASP A 171 17.99 -8.76 8.92
C ASP A 171 18.35 -9.61 10.15
N ALA A 172 17.36 -10.20 10.83
CA ALA A 172 17.57 -11.15 11.92
C ALA A 172 17.61 -12.62 11.44
N ASN A 173 17.43 -12.89 10.14
CA ASN A 173 17.39 -14.22 9.53
C ASN A 173 16.35 -15.15 10.18
N VAL A 174 15.18 -14.61 10.53
CA VAL A 174 14.08 -15.38 11.11
C VAL A 174 13.15 -15.81 9.99
N ILE A 175 13.12 -17.11 9.68
CA ILE A 175 12.24 -17.68 8.64
C ILE A 175 10.80 -17.70 9.16
N PRO A 176 9.87 -16.91 8.60
CA PRO A 176 8.47 -16.88 9.03
C PRO A 176 7.71 -18.11 8.50
N THR A 177 6.57 -18.39 9.12
CA THR A 177 5.56 -19.28 8.52
C THR A 177 4.75 -18.52 7.46
N GLU A 178 4.02 -19.25 6.62
CA GLU A 178 3.11 -18.63 5.66
C GLU A 178 2.02 -17.79 6.34
N GLU A 179 1.48 -18.25 7.48
CA GLU A 179 0.51 -17.49 8.27
C GLU A 179 1.10 -16.16 8.75
N MET A 180 2.34 -16.18 9.26
CA MET A 180 3.04 -14.96 9.65
C MET A 180 3.20 -14.02 8.46
N TYR A 181 3.60 -14.55 7.29
CA TYR A 181 3.70 -13.77 6.06
C TYR A 181 2.36 -13.14 5.67
N MET A 182 1.26 -13.89 5.66
CA MET A 182 -0.07 -13.34 5.34
C MET A 182 -0.43 -12.19 6.28
N ASN A 183 -0.20 -12.35 7.58
CA ASN A 183 -0.44 -11.29 8.57
C ASN A 183 0.44 -10.06 8.34
N MET A 184 1.71 -10.24 7.96
CA MET A 184 2.60 -9.15 7.59
C MET A 184 2.07 -8.41 6.36
N VAL A 185 1.67 -9.11 5.31
CA VAL A 185 1.14 -8.51 4.07
C VAL A 185 -0.15 -7.74 4.31
N ILE A 186 -1.06 -8.29 5.12
CA ILE A 186 -2.28 -7.61 5.57
C ILE A 186 -1.93 -6.26 6.23
N ASN A 187 -0.85 -6.19 6.99
CA ASN A 187 -0.41 -4.96 7.63
C ASN A 187 0.32 -4.01 6.65
N LYS A 188 1.32 -4.49 5.91
CA LYS A 188 2.15 -3.72 4.98
C LYS A 188 1.35 -3.25 3.76
N THR A 189 0.95 -4.17 2.89
CA THR A 189 0.28 -3.86 1.63
C THR A 189 -1.21 -3.61 1.82
N GLY A 190 -1.84 -4.33 2.73
CA GLY A 190 -3.25 -4.15 3.08
C GLY A 190 -3.55 -2.83 3.80
N GLY A 191 -2.59 -2.23 4.51
CA GLY A 191 -2.78 -0.98 5.26
C GLY A 191 -3.33 0.18 4.42
N LEU A 192 -2.71 0.48 3.28
CA LEU A 192 -3.18 1.57 2.41
C LEU A 192 -4.51 1.25 1.70
N PHE A 193 -4.78 -0.01 1.38
CA PHE A 193 -6.07 -0.43 0.81
C PHE A 193 -7.19 -0.29 1.85
N ARG A 194 -6.98 -0.78 3.07
CA ARG A 194 -7.91 -0.59 4.18
C ARG A 194 -8.12 0.87 4.52
N LEU A 195 -7.07 1.68 4.55
CA LEU A 195 -7.17 3.13 4.75
C LEU A 195 -8.16 3.74 3.76
N THR A 196 -8.00 3.41 2.47
CA THR A 196 -8.88 3.89 1.40
C THR A 196 -10.33 3.52 1.67
N ILE A 197 -10.63 2.23 1.89
CA ILE A 197 -12.00 1.75 2.11
C ILE A 197 -12.61 2.33 3.39
N ARG A 198 -11.88 2.32 4.50
CA ARG A 198 -12.37 2.83 5.79
C ARG A 198 -12.70 4.32 5.72
N LEU A 199 -11.88 5.11 5.01
CA LEU A 199 -12.19 6.52 4.75
C LEU A 199 -13.44 6.64 3.87
N MET A 200 -13.55 5.87 2.78
CA MET A 200 -14.71 5.92 1.89
C MET A 200 -16.00 5.52 2.60
N GLU A 201 -15.99 4.46 3.41
CA GLU A 201 -17.16 4.01 4.19
C GLU A 201 -17.59 5.05 5.22
N THR A 202 -16.62 5.67 5.92
CA THR A 202 -16.90 6.73 6.89
C THR A 202 -17.50 7.96 6.21
N LEU A 203 -16.96 8.34 5.04
CA LEU A 203 -17.45 9.47 4.26
C LEU A 203 -18.81 9.18 3.63
N PHE A 204 -19.05 7.95 3.18
CA PHE A 204 -20.35 7.50 2.67
C PHE A 204 -21.43 7.69 3.74
N THR A 205 -21.18 7.23 4.96
CA THR A 205 -22.10 7.44 6.08
C THR A 205 -22.29 8.91 6.41
N PHE A 206 -21.23 9.71 6.33
CA PHE A 206 -21.33 11.15 6.56
C PHE A 206 -22.14 11.89 5.48
N TYR A 207 -22.02 11.54 4.20
CA TYR A 207 -22.71 12.25 3.12
C TYR A 207 -24.14 11.73 2.89
N THR A 208 -24.42 10.47 3.18
CA THR A 208 -25.73 9.84 2.89
C THR A 208 -26.60 9.62 4.13
N GLY A 209 -26.00 9.57 5.33
CA GLY A 209 -26.69 9.18 6.55
C GLY A 209 -26.96 7.66 6.67
N HIS A 210 -26.52 6.86 5.70
CA HIS A 210 -26.68 5.41 5.68
C HIS A 210 -25.38 4.69 6.05
N ASN A 211 -25.50 3.57 6.76
CA ASN A 211 -24.37 2.68 7.01
C ASN A 211 -24.25 1.68 5.85
N ILE A 212 -23.01 1.34 5.48
CA ILE A 212 -22.77 0.19 4.60
C ILE A 212 -22.99 -1.08 5.43
N GLU A 213 -23.87 -1.98 4.97
CA GLU A 213 -24.18 -3.21 5.73
C GLU A 213 -23.05 -4.25 5.66
N ASN A 214 -22.31 -4.28 4.54
CA ASN A 214 -21.17 -5.16 4.34
C ASN A 214 -19.98 -4.32 3.91
N SER A 215 -18.85 -4.46 4.62
CA SER A 215 -17.64 -3.71 4.30
C SER A 215 -16.86 -4.35 3.17
N MET A 216 -16.18 -3.52 2.36
CA MET A 216 -15.24 -4.00 1.32
C MET A 216 -13.86 -4.38 1.87
N ILE A 217 -13.63 -4.22 3.18
CA ILE A 217 -12.33 -4.51 3.81
C ILE A 217 -11.86 -5.95 3.54
N PRO A 218 -12.64 -7.03 3.78
CA PRO A 218 -12.14 -8.40 3.57
C PRO A 218 -11.74 -8.69 2.12
N ILE A 219 -12.50 -8.13 1.16
CA ILE A 219 -12.22 -8.23 -0.28
C ILE A 219 -10.91 -7.52 -0.61
N CYS A 220 -10.68 -6.33 -0.03
CA CYS A 220 -9.47 -5.55 -0.24
C CYS A 220 -8.23 -6.18 0.42
N GLU A 221 -8.37 -6.80 1.59
CA GLU A 221 -7.28 -7.50 2.26
C GLU A 221 -6.83 -8.71 1.43
N LEU A 222 -7.78 -9.51 0.95
CA LEU A 222 -7.49 -10.66 0.10
C LEU A 222 -6.89 -10.23 -1.24
N LEU A 223 -7.39 -9.15 -1.85
CA LEU A 223 -6.78 -8.54 -3.03
C LEU A 223 -5.34 -8.09 -2.77
N GLY A 224 -5.07 -7.51 -1.60
CA GLY A 224 -3.72 -7.10 -1.17
C GLY A 224 -2.76 -8.27 -1.03
N ILE A 225 -3.23 -9.39 -0.47
CA ILE A 225 -2.46 -10.64 -0.37
C ILE A 225 -2.11 -11.17 -1.76
N ILE A 226 -3.10 -11.30 -2.64
CA ILE A 226 -2.90 -11.77 -4.01
C ILE A 226 -1.90 -10.88 -4.76
N TYR A 227 -2.06 -9.55 -4.62
CA TYR A 227 -1.16 -8.58 -5.22
C TYR A 227 0.28 -8.78 -4.76
N GLN A 228 0.52 -8.98 -3.46
CA GLN A 228 1.87 -9.12 -2.92
C GLN A 228 2.53 -10.44 -3.35
N ILE A 229 1.83 -11.57 -3.26
CA ILE A 229 2.38 -12.87 -3.69
C ILE A 229 2.71 -12.82 -5.20
N ARG A 230 1.88 -12.13 -5.99
CA ARG A 230 2.15 -11.93 -7.41
C ARG A 230 3.40 -11.08 -7.62
N ASP A 231 3.55 -9.96 -6.91
CA ASP A 231 4.73 -9.08 -7.00
C ASP A 231 6.02 -9.86 -6.68
N ASP A 232 5.99 -10.67 -5.62
CA ASP A 232 7.08 -11.54 -5.20
C ASP A 232 7.45 -12.58 -6.27
N CYS A 233 6.46 -13.21 -6.92
CA CYS A 233 6.71 -14.15 -8.01
C CYS A 233 7.30 -13.48 -9.26
N LEU A 234 6.77 -12.31 -9.63
CA LEU A 234 7.23 -11.56 -10.80
C LEU A 234 8.64 -11.01 -10.58
N ASN A 235 9.02 -10.65 -9.36
CA ASN A 235 10.39 -10.23 -9.04
C ASN A 235 11.43 -11.28 -9.49
N LEU A 236 11.11 -12.57 -9.32
CA LEU A 236 12.02 -13.68 -9.60
C LEU A 236 12.04 -14.14 -11.07
N SER A 237 11.03 -13.80 -11.87
CA SER A 237 10.80 -14.44 -13.18
C SER A 237 10.47 -13.50 -14.33
N ASP A 238 10.15 -12.23 -14.07
CA ASP A 238 9.62 -11.31 -15.08
C ASP A 238 10.70 -10.37 -15.67
N GLU A 239 10.79 -10.34 -17.00
CA GLU A 239 11.72 -9.47 -17.73
C GLU A 239 11.40 -7.98 -17.56
N THR A 240 10.12 -7.62 -17.42
CA THR A 240 9.69 -6.22 -17.22
C THR A 240 10.07 -5.74 -15.82
N MET A 241 9.98 -6.58 -14.79
CA MET A 241 10.48 -6.29 -13.44
C MET A 241 12.00 -6.13 -13.45
N THR A 242 12.70 -6.96 -14.22
CA THR A 242 14.15 -6.87 -14.40
C THR A 242 14.59 -5.50 -14.92
N MET A 243 13.88 -4.94 -15.90
CA MET A 243 14.15 -3.59 -16.39
C MET A 243 13.82 -2.47 -15.39
N ASN A 244 12.84 -2.69 -14.52
CA ASN A 244 12.32 -1.64 -13.63
C ASN A 244 13.02 -1.54 -12.27
N LYS A 245 13.49 -2.67 -11.73
CA LYS A 245 14.13 -2.80 -10.42
C LYS A 245 15.51 -3.45 -10.50
N GLY A 246 15.63 -4.48 -11.34
CA GLY A 246 16.79 -5.37 -11.44
C GLY A 246 16.37 -6.83 -11.46
N PHE A 247 17.26 -7.74 -11.86
CA PHE A 247 16.96 -9.17 -11.95
C PHE A 247 16.91 -9.79 -10.55
N ALA A 248 15.75 -10.32 -10.15
CA ALA A 248 15.54 -11.02 -8.88
C ALA A 248 16.12 -10.26 -7.68
N GLU A 249 15.77 -8.97 -7.57
CA GLU A 249 16.30 -8.10 -6.51
C GLU A 249 15.87 -8.54 -5.10
N ASP A 250 14.75 -9.26 -4.95
CA ASP A 250 14.37 -9.84 -3.65
C ASP A 250 15.51 -10.74 -3.11
N ILE A 251 16.29 -11.39 -3.99
CA ILE A 251 17.48 -12.18 -3.60
C ILE A 251 18.64 -11.28 -3.16
N THR A 252 18.90 -10.16 -3.86
CA THR A 252 19.94 -9.19 -3.45
C THR A 252 19.61 -8.58 -2.10
N GLU A 253 18.33 -8.26 -1.88
CA GLU A 253 17.84 -7.66 -0.65
C GLU A 253 17.92 -8.66 0.52
N GLY A 254 17.94 -9.97 0.22
CA GLY A 254 17.80 -11.04 1.20
C GLY A 254 16.37 -11.19 1.70
N LYS A 255 15.40 -10.66 0.95
CA LYS A 255 13.99 -10.57 1.33
C LYS A 255 13.36 -11.95 1.41
N LEU A 256 12.53 -12.15 2.43
CA LEU A 256 11.77 -13.39 2.61
C LEU A 256 10.43 -13.29 1.91
N SER A 257 10.48 -13.28 0.57
CA SER A 257 9.28 -13.28 -0.28
C SER A 257 8.53 -14.61 -0.21
N PHE A 258 7.25 -14.64 -0.59
CA PHE A 258 6.41 -15.86 -0.48
C PHE A 258 7.06 -17.14 -1.09
N PRO A 259 7.54 -17.14 -2.35
CA PRO A 259 8.22 -18.32 -2.91
C PRO A 259 9.52 -18.67 -2.17
N ILE A 260 10.25 -17.68 -1.65
CA ILE A 260 11.46 -17.92 -0.86
C ILE A 260 11.12 -18.56 0.50
N ILE A 261 10.07 -18.09 1.19
CA ILE A 261 9.61 -18.68 2.46
C ILE A 261 9.24 -20.14 2.27
N HIS A 262 8.45 -20.45 1.24
CA HIS A 262 8.08 -21.83 0.93
C HIS A 262 9.33 -22.69 0.63
N GLY A 263 10.25 -22.19 -0.21
CA GLY A 263 11.51 -22.87 -0.54
C GLY A 263 12.41 -23.11 0.68
N LEU A 264 12.50 -22.15 1.60
CA LEU A 264 13.30 -22.27 2.83
C LEU A 264 12.71 -23.29 3.80
N ASN A 265 11.38 -23.35 3.92
CA ASN A 265 10.71 -24.37 4.72
C ASN A 265 10.87 -25.76 4.09
N TYR A 266 10.82 -25.87 2.76
CA TYR A 266 11.17 -27.10 2.04
C TYR A 266 12.60 -27.54 2.35
N GLU A 267 13.60 -26.65 2.22
CA GLU A 267 15.00 -26.97 2.55
C GLU A 267 15.14 -27.42 4.01
N LYS A 268 14.45 -26.74 4.93
CA LYS A 268 14.51 -27.05 6.36
C LYS A 268 14.05 -28.48 6.66
N MET A 269 13.05 -28.98 5.93
CA MET A 269 12.46 -30.31 6.13
C MET A 269 13.18 -31.42 5.36
N ASN A 270 13.70 -31.13 4.16
CA ASN A 270 14.20 -32.15 3.24
C ASN A 270 15.73 -32.18 3.09
N ILE A 271 16.42 -31.09 3.45
CA ILE A 271 17.86 -30.93 3.20
C ILE A 271 18.61 -30.78 4.53
N SER A 272 19.74 -31.48 4.64
CA SER A 272 20.62 -31.37 5.80
C SER A 272 21.15 -29.94 5.95
N GLU A 273 21.30 -29.48 7.19
CA GLU A 273 21.67 -28.09 7.49
C GLU A 273 22.96 -27.63 6.77
N LYS A 274 23.93 -28.54 6.59
CA LYS A 274 25.20 -28.27 5.90
C LYS A 274 25.03 -27.99 4.39
N ASN A 275 23.90 -28.37 3.80
CA ASN A 275 23.65 -28.32 2.36
C ASN A 275 22.53 -27.35 1.95
N ARG A 276 22.06 -26.48 2.87
CA ARG A 276 20.98 -25.52 2.59
C ARG A 276 21.45 -24.37 1.69
N PHE A 277 21.38 -24.60 0.39
CA PHE A 277 21.84 -23.69 -0.64
C PHE A 277 21.02 -22.38 -0.67
N LEU A 278 19.69 -22.48 -0.65
CA LEU A 278 18.81 -21.32 -0.70
C LEU A 278 19.04 -20.44 0.53
N HIS A 279 18.99 -21.02 1.73
CA HIS A 279 19.22 -20.29 2.98
C HIS A 279 20.55 -19.52 2.97
N ASN A 280 21.66 -20.20 2.66
CA ASN A 280 22.98 -19.56 2.64
C ASN A 280 23.07 -18.46 1.58
N THR A 281 22.40 -18.64 0.44
CA THR A 281 22.39 -17.64 -0.63
C THR A 281 21.59 -16.40 -0.26
N ILE A 282 20.41 -16.55 0.34
CA ILE A 282 19.57 -15.42 0.78
C ILE A 282 20.30 -14.58 1.83
N ILE A 283 20.94 -15.22 2.81
CA ILE A 283 21.74 -14.51 3.84
C ILE A 283 22.93 -13.77 3.23
N SER A 284 23.53 -14.32 2.18
CA SER A 284 24.68 -13.68 1.52
C SER A 284 24.35 -12.39 0.77
N LYS A 285 23.05 -12.10 0.52
CA LYS A 285 22.58 -10.90 -0.18
C LYS A 285 23.32 -10.68 -1.51
N THR A 286 23.44 -11.74 -2.29
CA THR A 286 24.30 -11.78 -3.49
C THR A 286 23.73 -10.94 -4.64
N SER A 287 24.61 -10.21 -5.32
CA SER A 287 24.32 -9.54 -6.59
C SER A 287 24.74 -10.36 -7.82
N ASN A 288 25.33 -11.55 -7.62
CA ASN A 288 25.80 -12.39 -8.73
C ASN A 288 24.63 -13.05 -9.47
N ILE A 289 24.50 -12.74 -10.76
CA ILE A 289 23.42 -13.19 -11.64
C ILE A 289 23.38 -14.72 -11.77
N ASP A 290 24.53 -15.39 -11.90
CA ASP A 290 24.59 -16.84 -12.02
C ASP A 290 24.09 -17.54 -10.74
N VAL A 291 24.37 -16.95 -9.58
CA VAL A 291 23.87 -17.45 -8.30
C VAL A 291 22.37 -17.22 -8.18
N LYS A 292 21.87 -16.04 -8.56
CA LYS A 292 20.42 -15.75 -8.61
C LYS A 292 19.68 -16.72 -9.53
N LEU A 293 20.22 -17.01 -10.72
CA LEU A 293 19.65 -17.98 -11.66
C LEU A 293 19.55 -19.40 -11.04
N LYS A 294 20.56 -19.82 -10.27
CA LYS A 294 20.52 -21.11 -9.54
C LYS A 294 19.44 -21.13 -8.47
N VAL A 295 19.24 -20.02 -7.74
CA VAL A 295 18.14 -19.89 -6.78
C VAL A 295 16.79 -19.98 -7.48
N VAL A 296 16.58 -19.24 -8.57
CA VAL A 296 15.33 -19.30 -9.33
C VAL A 296 15.08 -20.71 -9.86
N LYS A 297 16.12 -21.39 -10.35
CA LYS A 297 16.02 -22.79 -10.79
C LYS A 297 15.65 -23.72 -9.65
N PHE A 298 16.29 -23.59 -8.49
CA PHE A 298 15.95 -24.37 -7.30
C PHE A 298 14.49 -24.17 -6.88
N LEU A 299 14.03 -22.92 -6.82
CA LEU A 299 12.65 -22.56 -6.49
C LEU A 299 11.62 -23.06 -7.51
N LYS A 300 12.04 -23.31 -8.74
CA LYS A 300 11.18 -23.82 -9.81
C LYS A 300 11.15 -25.34 -9.84
N ASP A 301 12.32 -25.97 -9.90
CA ASP A 301 12.47 -27.36 -10.30
C ASP A 301 12.58 -28.31 -9.09
N GLU A 302 13.12 -27.86 -7.96
CA GLU A 302 13.41 -28.72 -6.80
C GLU A 302 12.37 -28.55 -5.69
N SER A 303 12.11 -27.30 -5.29
CA SER A 303 11.15 -26.99 -4.21
C SER A 303 9.75 -26.59 -4.73
N GLU A 304 9.55 -26.58 -6.05
CA GLU A 304 8.29 -26.25 -6.76
C GLU A 304 7.57 -24.98 -6.26
N SER A 305 8.33 -24.07 -5.66
CA SER A 305 7.81 -22.95 -4.86
C SER A 305 7.18 -21.86 -5.74
N LEU A 306 7.66 -21.70 -6.99
CA LEU A 306 7.02 -20.79 -7.94
C LEU A 306 5.63 -21.29 -8.37
N ASP A 307 5.47 -22.59 -8.63
CA ASP A 307 4.18 -23.14 -9.04
C ASP A 307 3.22 -23.25 -7.86
N TYR A 308 3.72 -23.60 -6.67
CA TYR A 308 2.98 -23.49 -5.41
C TYR A 308 2.43 -22.07 -5.16
N SER A 309 3.24 -21.04 -5.44
CA SER A 309 2.83 -19.64 -5.28
C SER A 309 1.72 -19.26 -6.27
N LYS A 310 1.81 -19.71 -7.52
CA LYS A 310 0.76 -19.51 -8.54
C LYS A 310 -0.54 -20.20 -8.16
N ASP A 311 -0.47 -21.44 -7.65
CA ASP A 311 -1.66 -22.18 -7.23
C ASP A 311 -2.29 -21.58 -5.98
N THR A 312 -1.48 -21.06 -5.04
CA THR A 312 -1.96 -20.26 -3.92
C THR A 312 -2.74 -19.04 -4.41
N ILE A 313 -2.22 -18.30 -5.40
CA ILE A 313 -2.95 -17.15 -5.99
C ILE A 313 -4.27 -17.59 -6.64
N LYS A 314 -4.30 -18.70 -7.38
CA LYS A 314 -5.54 -19.23 -7.97
C LYS A 314 -6.57 -19.55 -6.89
N ASN A 315 -6.15 -20.22 -5.82
CA ASN A 315 -7.04 -20.59 -4.70
C ASN A 315 -7.59 -19.34 -3.99
N LEU A 316 -6.74 -18.38 -3.68
CA LEU A 316 -7.16 -17.10 -3.09
C LEU A 316 -8.10 -16.33 -4.01
N THR A 317 -7.87 -16.40 -5.33
CA THR A 317 -8.74 -15.78 -6.34
C THR A 317 -10.14 -16.39 -6.36
N ILE A 318 -10.26 -17.72 -6.21
CA ILE A 318 -11.56 -18.40 -6.10
C ILE A 318 -12.31 -17.93 -4.85
N ILE A 319 -11.62 -17.85 -3.71
CA ILE A 319 -12.19 -17.34 -2.45
C ILE A 319 -12.65 -15.88 -2.62
N LEU A 320 -11.83 -15.04 -3.25
CA LEU A 320 -12.14 -13.63 -3.49
C LEU A 320 -13.38 -13.47 -4.37
N LYS A 321 -13.48 -14.22 -5.47
CA LYS A 321 -14.65 -14.19 -6.36
C LYS A 321 -15.93 -14.62 -5.64
N LYS A 322 -15.86 -15.62 -4.75
CA LYS A 322 -17.00 -16.06 -3.94
C LYS A 322 -17.43 -15.00 -2.91
N GLN A 323 -16.46 -14.35 -2.26
CA GLN A 323 -16.75 -13.23 -1.34
C GLN A 323 -17.37 -12.06 -2.09
N LEU A 324 -16.86 -11.73 -3.27
CA LEU A 324 -17.39 -10.66 -4.11
C LEU A 324 -18.82 -10.94 -4.58
N GLN A 325 -19.13 -12.20 -4.95
CA GLN A 325 -20.49 -12.63 -5.28
C GLN A 325 -21.43 -12.53 -4.07
N THR A 326 -20.95 -12.90 -2.87
CA THR A 326 -21.74 -12.77 -1.64
C THR A 326 -22.02 -11.29 -1.32
N PHE A 327 -21.02 -10.43 -1.51
CA PHE A 327 -21.16 -8.99 -1.37
C PHE A 327 -22.19 -8.44 -2.36
N SER A 328 -22.10 -8.81 -3.64
CA SER A 328 -23.01 -8.30 -4.68
C SER A 328 -24.46 -8.68 -4.39
N THR A 329 -24.72 -9.94 -4.02
CA THR A 329 -26.08 -10.40 -3.69
C THR A 329 -26.69 -9.57 -2.57
N LYS A 330 -25.96 -9.38 -1.47
CA LYS A 330 -26.44 -8.57 -0.34
C LYS A 330 -26.59 -7.09 -0.69
N TYR A 331 -25.68 -6.55 -1.52
CA TYR A 331 -25.78 -5.17 -1.97
C TYR A 331 -27.08 -4.94 -2.75
N TYR A 332 -27.44 -5.84 -3.68
CA TYR A 332 -28.72 -5.78 -4.41
C TYR A 332 -29.94 -5.95 -3.50
N GLU A 333 -29.87 -6.81 -2.48
CA GLU A 333 -30.95 -6.99 -1.50
C GLU A 333 -31.17 -5.74 -0.64
N SER A 334 -30.12 -4.93 -0.40
CA SER A 334 -30.15 -3.78 0.51
C SER A 334 -30.44 -2.41 -0.13
N ASN A 335 -30.12 -2.14 -1.40
CA ASN A 335 -30.35 -0.82 -2.04
C ASN A 335 -30.40 -0.78 -3.60
N ILE A 336 -31.43 -0.08 -4.13
CA ILE A 336 -31.63 0.86 -5.28
C ILE A 336 -30.70 0.91 -6.55
N SER A 337 -29.85 -0.05 -6.87
CA SER A 337 -29.14 -0.06 -8.19
C SER A 337 -29.60 -1.21 -9.10
N ASN A 338 -30.04 -0.88 -10.32
CA ASN A 338 -30.35 -1.84 -11.38
C ASN A 338 -29.12 -2.23 -12.22
N ASP A 339 -27.96 -1.61 -11.98
CA ASP A 339 -26.76 -1.89 -12.75
C ASP A 339 -26.12 -3.19 -12.26
N GLN A 340 -26.36 -4.28 -13.00
CA GLN A 340 -25.91 -5.60 -12.61
C GLN A 340 -24.38 -5.78 -12.71
N ASP A 341 -23.66 -4.84 -13.36
CA ASP A 341 -22.27 -5.03 -13.79
C ASP A 341 -21.25 -4.08 -13.12
N PHE A 342 -21.62 -3.34 -12.08
CA PHE A 342 -20.72 -2.38 -11.40
C PHE A 342 -19.44 -3.02 -10.81
N LEU A 343 -19.42 -4.34 -10.60
CA LEU A 343 -18.23 -5.06 -10.12
C LEU A 343 -17.36 -5.64 -11.24
N SER A 344 -17.80 -5.57 -12.50
CA SER A 344 -17.04 -6.08 -13.66
C SER A 344 -15.61 -5.53 -13.77
N PRO A 345 -15.36 -4.22 -13.53
CA PRO A 345 -13.99 -3.71 -13.45
C PRO A 345 -13.13 -4.38 -12.37
N LEU A 346 -13.73 -4.75 -11.23
CA LEU A 346 -13.02 -5.43 -10.15
C LEU A 346 -12.74 -6.89 -10.51
N TYR A 347 -13.69 -7.60 -11.13
CA TYR A 347 -13.45 -8.94 -11.67
C TYR A 347 -12.32 -8.95 -12.69
N SER A 348 -12.28 -7.97 -13.61
CA SER A 348 -11.18 -7.82 -14.58
C SER A 348 -9.82 -7.61 -13.90
N ILE A 349 -9.76 -6.83 -12.81
CA ILE A 349 -8.54 -6.67 -12.02
C ILE A 349 -8.13 -7.99 -11.37
N ILE A 350 -9.09 -8.71 -10.77
CA ILE A 350 -8.85 -9.99 -10.11
C ILE A 350 -8.29 -11.00 -11.11
N ASP A 351 -8.89 -11.09 -12.30
CA ASP A 351 -8.44 -11.98 -13.38
C ASP A 351 -7.02 -11.62 -13.82
N TYR A 352 -6.75 -10.33 -14.05
CA TYR A 352 -5.40 -9.85 -14.35
C TYR A 352 -4.39 -10.19 -13.26
N LEU A 353 -4.74 -10.10 -11.98
CA LEU A 353 -3.84 -10.44 -10.88
C LEU A 353 -3.63 -11.95 -10.71
N SER A 354 -4.52 -12.77 -11.26
CA SER A 354 -4.40 -14.22 -11.24
C SER A 354 -3.69 -14.81 -12.47
N SER A 355 -3.51 -14.03 -13.55
CA SER A 355 -2.87 -14.50 -14.78
C SER A 355 -1.34 -14.42 -14.72
N PHE A 356 -0.65 -15.55 -14.93
CA PHE A 356 0.81 -15.64 -14.98
C PHE A 356 1.31 -15.93 -16.38
#